data_AF-A0A1R3KGU1-F1
#
_entry.id   AF-A0A1R3KGU1-F1
#
_cell.length_a   1.000
_cell.length_b   1.000
_cell.length_c   1.000
_cell.angle_alpha   90.00
_cell.angle_beta   90.00
_cell.angle_gamma   90.00
#
_symmetry.space_group_name_H-M   'P 1'
#
loop_
_entity.id
_entity.type
_entity.pdbx_description
1 polymer ?
#
loop_
_entity_poly.entity_id
_entity_poly.type
_entity_poly.pdbx_seq_one_letter_code
_entity_poly.pdbx_strand_id
1 'polypeptide(L)'
;MANADGSNEPEWIERVRTEGAVPLLEPDNCPNGWACPPGDNFMVRGPDYLSTKVKIPGGKYLLKSLGFDWVKTSTKHGEVLRKNNNRVRKVVDDAFPTGDKPFIWAFNLQLPTKENYSAVAYFVATEPIPEGSLIDQFLKGDDAFRNSRLKLIANIVKGPWIVRKAVGEQAICIIGRALSCKYCISENFCEVDIDIGSSMVASAIVHLAFGYITTLTVDLAFLIESQTESELPEQLLGAVRFSELNPDSAQVIELSSGGSTENLQASLPTRLWKSLGQGFSNLLHQGAQESGPVSTSTHVNGIASQDESDGDLKKCYYEINNITPTPAFAPSPGRTLLEVYCTCFSFPPIALA
;
A
#
# COMPACT_ATOMS: atom_id res chain seq x y z
N MET A 1 -1.70 -39.45 14.94
CA MET A 1 -0.74 -39.62 13.83
C MET A 1 -0.71 -38.30 13.08
N ALA A 2 0.30 -37.47 13.35
CA ALA A 2 0.46 -36.18 12.72
C ALA A 2 1.19 -36.38 11.39
N ASN A 3 0.55 -36.04 10.28
CA ASN A 3 1.24 -35.92 9.01
C ASN A 3 2.00 -34.59 9.03
N ALA A 4 3.28 -34.68 9.37
CA ALA A 4 4.27 -33.68 9.00
C ALA A 4 4.49 -33.82 7.49
N ASP A 5 3.75 -33.04 6.70
CA ASP A 5 4.10 -32.82 5.30
C ASP A 5 5.25 -31.81 5.29
N GLY A 6 6.45 -32.30 5.60
CA GLY A 6 7.69 -31.55 5.43
C GLY A 6 7.92 -31.35 3.95
N SER A 7 7.29 -30.34 3.36
CA SER A 7 7.58 -29.95 1.99
C SER A 7 9.05 -29.56 1.93
N ASN A 8 9.86 -30.36 1.23
CA ASN A 8 11.29 -30.11 1.02
C ASN A 8 11.42 -28.91 0.07
N GLU A 9 11.19 -27.72 0.61
CA GLU A 9 11.21 -26.47 -0.13
C GLU A 9 12.64 -26.19 -0.61
N PRO A 10 12.85 -25.72 -1.85
CA PRO A 10 14.20 -25.44 -2.35
C PRO A 10 14.97 -24.48 -1.44
N GLU A 11 16.23 -24.80 -1.13
CA GLU A 11 17.09 -24.02 -0.22
C GLU A 11 17.16 -22.53 -0.59
N TRP A 12 17.15 -22.20 -1.88
CA TRP A 12 17.18 -20.81 -2.33
C TRP A 12 15.91 -20.04 -1.94
N ILE A 13 14.74 -20.69 -1.88
CA ILE A 13 13.48 -20.06 -1.42
C ILE A 13 13.57 -19.77 0.06
N GLU A 14 14.07 -20.73 0.85
CA GLU A 14 14.28 -20.54 2.29
C GLU A 14 15.24 -19.38 2.53
N ARG A 15 16.37 -19.34 1.82
CA ARG A 15 17.36 -18.25 1.89
C ARG A 15 16.73 -16.88 1.57
N VAL A 16 15.90 -16.77 0.54
CA VAL A 16 15.18 -15.51 0.26
C VAL A 16 14.26 -15.13 1.43
N ARG A 17 13.59 -16.08 2.08
CA ARG A 17 12.68 -15.76 3.19
C ARG A 17 13.44 -15.34 4.45
N THR A 18 14.55 -16.01 4.77
CA THR A 18 15.32 -15.75 5.98
C THR A 18 16.22 -14.53 5.90
N GLU A 19 16.71 -14.16 4.70
CA GLU A 19 17.53 -12.96 4.51
C GLU A 19 16.71 -11.66 4.44
N GLY A 20 15.37 -11.74 4.43
CA GLY A 20 14.49 -10.58 4.48
C GLY A 20 14.47 -9.94 5.87
N ALA A 21 14.41 -8.61 5.92
CA ALA A 21 14.35 -7.87 7.20
C ALA A 21 13.02 -8.11 7.96
N VAL A 22 11.95 -8.43 7.23
CA VAL A 22 10.65 -8.77 7.81
C VAL A 22 10.53 -10.30 7.88
N PRO A 23 10.35 -10.90 9.07
CA PRO A 23 10.31 -12.35 9.21
C PRO A 23 9.03 -12.94 8.61
N LEU A 24 9.17 -14.10 7.94
CA LEU A 24 8.04 -14.94 7.57
C LEU A 24 7.50 -15.65 8.81
N LEU A 25 6.20 -15.52 9.06
CA LEU A 25 5.49 -16.11 10.19
C LEU A 25 4.21 -16.80 9.73
N GLU A 26 3.55 -17.50 10.66
CA GLU A 26 2.24 -18.09 10.42
C GLU A 26 1.15 -17.01 10.34
N PRO A 27 0.16 -17.11 9.43
CA PRO A 27 -0.87 -16.08 9.26
C PRO A 27 -1.61 -15.72 10.55
N ASP A 28 -1.92 -16.70 11.40
CA ASP A 28 -2.68 -16.50 12.63
C ASP A 28 -1.84 -15.86 13.76
N ASN A 29 -0.51 -15.85 13.63
CA ASN A 29 0.41 -15.28 14.61
C ASN A 29 1.60 -14.61 13.91
N CYS A 30 1.36 -13.41 13.37
CA CYS A 30 2.28 -12.71 12.48
C CYS A 30 2.80 -11.36 13.04
N PRO A 31 3.11 -11.17 14.34
CA PRO A 31 3.50 -9.86 14.86
C PRO A 31 4.81 -9.35 14.23
N ASN A 32 4.83 -8.08 13.79
CA ASN A 32 5.97 -7.45 13.09
C ASN A 32 6.51 -8.25 11.89
N GLY A 33 5.69 -9.12 11.31
CA GLY A 33 6.09 -10.07 10.28
C GLY A 33 5.23 -9.99 9.03
N TRP A 34 5.53 -10.89 8.10
CA TRP A 34 4.69 -11.16 6.94
C TRP A 34 4.32 -12.65 6.86
N ALA A 35 3.23 -12.96 6.16
CA ALA A 35 2.76 -14.33 5.97
C ALA A 35 2.06 -14.49 4.62
N CYS A 36 1.78 -15.74 4.23
CA CYS A 36 0.90 -16.06 3.10
C CYS A 36 -0.51 -16.36 3.64
N PRO A 37 -1.49 -15.44 3.53
CA PRO A 37 -2.83 -15.68 4.05
C PRO A 37 -3.54 -16.78 3.23
N PRO A 38 -4.56 -17.47 3.79
CA PRO A 38 -5.40 -18.39 3.03
C PRO A 38 -6.10 -17.69 1.85
N GLY A 39 -6.04 -18.27 0.65
CA GLY A 39 -6.66 -17.67 -0.54
C GLY A 39 -8.18 -17.61 -0.50
N ASP A 40 -8.81 -18.47 0.31
CA ASP A 40 -10.25 -18.47 0.55
C ASP A 40 -10.73 -17.22 1.32
N ASN A 41 -9.82 -16.45 1.91
CA ASN A 41 -10.15 -15.15 2.51
C ASN A 41 -10.48 -14.08 1.47
N PHE A 42 -10.21 -14.33 0.19
CA PHE A 42 -10.46 -13.38 -0.90
C PHE A 42 -11.57 -13.90 -1.80
N MET A 43 -12.56 -13.05 -2.08
CA MET A 43 -13.69 -13.39 -2.94
C MET A 43 -13.43 -12.95 -4.38
N VAL A 44 -13.41 -13.90 -5.31
CA VAL A 44 -13.12 -13.69 -6.73
C VAL A 44 -14.34 -14.02 -7.61
N ARG A 45 -14.34 -13.57 -8.86
CA ARG A 45 -15.43 -13.90 -9.81
C ARG A 45 -15.51 -15.42 -10.04
N GLY A 46 -16.68 -16.01 -9.78
CA GLY A 46 -16.92 -17.43 -10.06
C GLY A 46 -17.04 -17.75 -11.55
N PRO A 47 -17.18 -19.04 -11.91
CA PRO A 47 -17.22 -19.50 -13.30
C PRO A 47 -18.28 -18.80 -14.15
N ASP A 48 -19.47 -18.60 -13.59
CA ASP A 48 -20.61 -17.97 -14.27
C ASP A 48 -20.81 -16.51 -13.86
N TYR A 49 -19.76 -15.81 -13.39
CA TYR A 49 -19.90 -14.47 -12.82
C TYR A 49 -20.52 -13.45 -13.79
N LEU A 50 -20.22 -13.53 -15.09
CA LEU A 50 -20.73 -12.55 -16.06
C LEU A 50 -22.27 -12.52 -16.09
N SER A 51 -22.92 -13.67 -15.90
CA SER A 51 -24.38 -13.80 -15.82
C SER A 51 -24.91 -13.70 -14.38
N THR A 52 -24.28 -14.38 -13.43
CA THR A 52 -24.80 -14.54 -12.06
C THR A 52 -24.36 -13.44 -11.08
N LYS A 53 -23.24 -12.76 -11.37
CA LYS A 53 -22.54 -11.84 -10.46
C LYS A 53 -22.11 -12.48 -9.12
N VAL A 54 -22.07 -13.82 -9.06
CA VAL A 54 -21.69 -14.55 -7.84
C VAL A 54 -20.18 -14.70 -7.72
N LYS A 55 -19.64 -14.25 -6.58
CA LYS A 55 -18.23 -14.45 -6.22
C LYS A 55 -18.07 -15.73 -5.40
N ILE A 56 -16.90 -16.34 -5.51
CA ILE A 56 -16.49 -17.55 -4.77
C ILE A 56 -15.19 -17.30 -4.02
N PRO A 57 -14.84 -18.11 -3.00
CA PRO A 57 -13.51 -18.09 -2.41
C PRO A 57 -12.42 -18.32 -3.47
N GLY A 58 -11.30 -17.61 -3.35
CA GLY A 58 -10.25 -17.57 -4.38
C GLY A 58 -9.39 -18.84 -4.48
N GLY A 59 -9.33 -19.66 -3.43
CA GLY A 59 -8.60 -20.92 -3.45
C GLY A 59 -7.09 -20.75 -3.61
N LYS A 60 -6.50 -21.48 -4.55
CA LYS A 60 -5.04 -21.57 -4.74
C LYS A 60 -4.48 -20.36 -5.49
N TYR A 61 -3.26 -19.98 -5.14
CA TYR A 61 -2.48 -18.96 -5.85
C TYR A 61 -1.79 -19.55 -7.09
N LEU A 62 -1.66 -18.73 -8.13
CA LEU A 62 -0.85 -19.06 -9.32
C LEU A 62 0.66 -18.96 -9.04
N LEU A 63 1.06 -18.04 -8.17
CA LEU A 63 2.43 -17.79 -7.77
C LEU A 63 2.59 -18.02 -6.27
N LYS A 64 3.74 -18.56 -5.88
CA LYS A 64 4.07 -18.82 -4.49
C LYS A 64 4.70 -17.58 -3.85
N SER A 65 4.23 -17.18 -2.67
CA SER A 65 4.83 -16.08 -1.92
C SER A 65 6.29 -16.40 -1.56
N LEU A 66 7.19 -15.48 -1.91
CA LEU A 66 8.64 -15.67 -1.85
C LEU A 66 9.29 -14.78 -0.79
N GLY A 67 8.85 -13.53 -0.64
CA GLY A 67 9.47 -12.59 0.29
C GLY A 67 8.64 -11.33 0.46
N PHE A 68 8.93 -10.58 1.53
CA PHE A 68 8.39 -9.25 1.75
C PHE A 68 9.48 -8.33 2.30
N ASP A 69 9.65 -7.17 1.67
CA ASP A 69 10.58 -6.13 2.14
C ASP A 69 9.82 -4.88 2.57
N TRP A 70 10.23 -4.35 3.73
CA TRP A 70 9.80 -3.07 4.24
C TRP A 70 10.98 -2.11 4.21
N VAL A 71 10.94 -1.17 3.28
CA VAL A 71 12.07 -0.34 2.90
C VAL A 71 11.75 1.13 3.14
N LYS A 72 12.75 1.88 3.57
CA LYS A 72 12.71 3.33 3.73
C LYS A 72 13.77 3.99 2.85
N THR A 73 13.38 4.99 2.08
CA THR A 73 14.25 5.72 1.16
C THR A 73 14.00 7.23 1.19
N SER A 74 15.01 8.00 0.80
CA SER A 74 14.92 9.46 0.67
C SER A 74 14.10 9.89 -0.54
N THR A 75 14.11 9.10 -1.62
CA THR A 75 13.32 9.31 -2.85
C THR A 75 12.55 8.05 -3.22
N LYS A 76 11.59 8.15 -4.15
CA LYS A 76 10.82 7.00 -4.63
C LYS A 76 11.75 5.87 -5.09
N HIS A 77 11.58 4.69 -4.49
CA HIS A 77 12.37 3.51 -4.78
C HIS A 77 11.58 2.59 -5.72
N GLY A 78 11.97 2.52 -6.98
CA GLY A 78 11.39 1.59 -7.96
C GLY A 78 12.46 0.78 -8.69
N GLU A 79 12.02 -0.08 -9.60
CA GLU A 79 12.85 -1.00 -10.39
C GLU A 79 13.81 -1.84 -9.53
N VAL A 80 13.31 -2.34 -8.40
CA VAL A 80 14.10 -3.03 -7.38
C VAL A 80 14.77 -4.28 -7.94
N LEU A 81 14.09 -5.05 -8.80
CA LEU A 81 14.64 -6.26 -9.40
C LEU A 81 15.69 -5.97 -10.49
N ARG A 82 15.70 -4.77 -11.07
CA ARG A 82 16.76 -4.36 -12.02
C ARG A 82 18.08 -4.04 -11.33
N LYS A 83 18.07 -3.74 -10.03
CA LYS A 83 19.28 -3.38 -9.29
C LYS A 83 20.06 -4.63 -8.91
N ASN A 84 21.35 -4.65 -9.24
CA ASN A 84 22.25 -5.78 -8.93
C ASN A 84 22.45 -6.01 -7.43
N ASN A 85 22.12 -5.02 -6.59
CA ASN A 85 22.22 -5.15 -5.14
C ASN A 85 20.97 -5.75 -4.47
N ASN A 86 19.88 -5.95 -5.22
CA ASN A 86 18.65 -6.53 -4.69
C ASN A 86 18.89 -7.97 -4.18
N ARG A 87 18.44 -8.23 -2.94
CA ARG A 87 18.70 -9.49 -2.25
C ARG A 87 18.03 -10.69 -2.93
N VAL A 88 16.79 -10.55 -3.39
CA VAL A 88 16.05 -11.64 -4.04
C VAL A 88 16.77 -12.03 -5.33
N ARG A 89 17.14 -11.03 -6.13
CA ARG A 89 17.90 -11.25 -7.35
C ARG A 89 19.25 -11.91 -7.08
N LYS A 90 20.01 -11.44 -6.08
CA LYS A 90 21.29 -12.06 -5.70
C LYS A 90 21.14 -13.54 -5.36
N VAL A 91 20.16 -13.89 -4.53
CA VAL A 91 19.93 -15.30 -4.16
C VAL A 91 19.56 -16.14 -5.38
N VAL A 92 18.73 -15.62 -6.28
CA VAL A 92 18.38 -16.31 -7.54
C VAL A 92 19.60 -16.44 -8.45
N ASP A 93 20.40 -15.39 -8.61
CA ASP A 93 21.60 -15.41 -9.44
C ASP A 93 22.68 -16.37 -8.89
N ASP A 94 22.81 -16.46 -7.56
CA ASP A 94 23.72 -17.39 -6.87
C ASP A 94 23.26 -18.85 -7.02
N ALA A 95 21.96 -19.12 -6.90
CA ALA A 95 21.38 -20.46 -6.97
C ALA A 95 21.30 -20.99 -8.41
N PHE A 96 21.17 -20.10 -9.39
CA PHE A 96 21.04 -20.41 -10.81
C PHE A 96 22.11 -19.66 -11.65
N PRO A 97 23.41 -19.98 -11.46
CA PRO A 97 24.50 -19.32 -12.19
C PRO A 97 24.52 -19.71 -13.67
N THR A 98 24.03 -20.91 -13.99
CA THR A 98 23.90 -21.46 -15.34
C THR A 98 22.55 -22.17 -15.44
N GLY A 99 21.74 -21.81 -16.43
CA GLY A 99 20.42 -22.42 -16.67
C GLY A 99 19.27 -21.44 -16.53
N ASP A 100 18.05 -21.98 -16.61
CA ASP A 100 16.82 -21.19 -16.58
C ASP A 100 16.51 -20.74 -15.16
N LYS A 101 16.39 -19.43 -14.97
CA LYS A 101 16.05 -18.83 -13.68
C LYS A 101 14.55 -18.91 -13.44
N PRO A 102 14.10 -19.09 -12.19
CA PRO A 102 12.69 -19.02 -11.86
C PRO A 102 12.13 -17.63 -12.19
N PHE A 103 10.86 -17.57 -12.61
CA PHE A 103 10.21 -16.31 -12.91
C PHE A 103 9.74 -15.62 -11.63
N ILE A 104 10.29 -14.46 -11.32
CA ILE A 104 9.97 -13.68 -10.11
C ILE A 104 8.95 -12.59 -10.42
N TRP A 105 7.94 -12.44 -9.58
CA TRP A 105 7.00 -11.34 -9.65
C TRP A 105 7.12 -10.46 -8.41
N ALA A 106 7.29 -9.15 -8.60
CA ALA A 106 7.33 -8.18 -7.50
C ALA A 106 6.21 -7.14 -7.63
N PHE A 107 5.52 -6.85 -6.53
CA PHE A 107 4.65 -5.70 -6.39
C PHE A 107 5.26 -4.75 -5.37
N ASN A 108 5.65 -3.55 -5.81
CA ASN A 108 6.26 -2.53 -4.97
C ASN A 108 5.27 -1.40 -4.71
N LEU A 109 4.67 -1.39 -3.52
CA LEU A 109 3.75 -0.35 -3.08
C LEU A 109 4.56 0.83 -2.55
N GLN A 110 4.61 1.92 -3.31
CA GLN A 110 5.36 3.13 -2.97
C GLN A 110 4.45 4.07 -2.16
N LEU A 111 4.76 4.23 -0.88
CA LEU A 111 3.93 4.97 0.07
C LEU A 111 4.43 6.41 0.21
N PRO A 112 3.60 7.41 -0.16
CA PRO A 112 3.94 8.83 -0.05
C PRO A 112 3.77 9.30 1.40
N THR A 113 4.78 9.12 2.24
CA THR A 113 4.80 9.74 3.57
C THR A 113 5.81 10.89 3.62
N LYS A 114 6.07 11.46 4.81
CA LYS A 114 7.17 12.42 4.99
C LYS A 114 8.50 11.86 4.50
N GLU A 115 8.69 10.55 4.67
CA GLU A 115 9.77 9.77 4.09
C GLU A 115 9.16 8.77 3.08
N ASN A 116 9.91 8.29 2.09
CA ASN A 116 9.35 7.32 1.15
C ASN A 116 9.49 5.92 1.74
N TYR A 117 8.38 5.22 1.90
CA TYR A 117 8.38 3.79 2.26
C TYR A 117 7.99 2.95 1.06
N SER A 118 8.55 1.75 0.96
CA SER A 118 8.20 0.75 -0.03
C SER A 118 7.87 -0.56 0.68
N ALA A 119 6.66 -1.06 0.48
CA ALA A 119 6.30 -2.43 0.81
C ALA A 119 6.40 -3.27 -0.46
N VAL A 120 7.40 -4.14 -0.53
CA VAL A 120 7.67 -4.95 -1.72
C VAL A 120 7.31 -6.40 -1.45
N ALA A 121 6.30 -6.91 -2.14
CA ALA A 121 5.90 -8.31 -2.07
C ALA A 121 6.48 -9.08 -3.27
N TYR A 122 7.22 -10.14 -3.00
CA TYR A 122 7.85 -11.00 -3.98
C TYR A 122 7.12 -12.35 -4.06
N PHE A 123 6.95 -12.84 -5.29
CA PHE A 123 6.33 -14.12 -5.62
C PHE A 123 7.19 -14.84 -6.65
N VAL A 124 7.03 -16.15 -6.76
CA VAL A 124 7.71 -16.99 -7.76
C VAL A 124 6.73 -17.91 -8.45
N ALA A 125 6.90 -18.06 -9.77
CA ALA A 125 6.28 -19.14 -10.52
C ALA A 125 7.07 -20.44 -10.27
N THR A 126 6.45 -21.41 -9.61
CA THR A 126 7.06 -22.74 -9.39
C THR A 126 6.92 -23.64 -10.61
N GLU A 127 6.01 -23.31 -11.51
CA GLU A 127 5.75 -24.01 -12.76
C GLU A 127 5.88 -23.02 -13.94
N PRO A 128 6.21 -23.50 -15.15
CA PRO A 128 6.22 -22.66 -16.34
C PRO A 128 4.86 -21.98 -16.57
N ILE A 129 4.90 -20.70 -16.96
CA ILE A 129 3.69 -19.94 -17.27
C ILE A 129 3.07 -20.53 -18.55
N PRO A 130 1.80 -21.00 -18.52
CA PRO A 130 1.18 -21.61 -19.70
C PRO A 130 0.98 -20.59 -20.82
N GLU A 131 1.41 -20.93 -22.03
CA GLU A 131 1.24 -20.06 -23.19
C GLU A 131 -0.25 -19.81 -23.47
N GLY A 132 -0.59 -18.55 -23.78
CA GLY A 132 -1.97 -18.13 -24.04
C GLY A 132 -2.83 -17.95 -22.79
N SER A 133 -2.35 -18.30 -21.59
CA SER A 133 -3.04 -17.99 -20.34
C SER A 133 -3.18 -16.48 -20.10
N LEU A 134 -4.08 -16.06 -19.21
CA LEU A 134 -4.28 -14.64 -18.90
C LEU A 134 -3.01 -13.98 -18.33
N ILE A 135 -2.21 -14.73 -17.57
CA ILE A 135 -0.91 -14.25 -17.05
C ILE A 135 0.12 -14.08 -18.18
N ASP A 136 0.18 -15.00 -19.16
CA ASP A 136 1.04 -14.88 -20.34
C ASP A 136 0.64 -13.66 -21.20
N GLN A 137 -0.66 -13.50 -21.44
CA GLN A 137 -1.22 -12.35 -22.14
C GLN A 137 -0.92 -11.03 -21.42
N PHE A 138 -0.97 -11.00 -20.09
CA PHE A 138 -0.62 -9.82 -19.29
C PHE A 138 0.87 -9.47 -19.40
N LEU A 139 1.75 -10.46 -19.37
CA LEU A 139 3.19 -10.25 -19.54
C LEU A 139 3.53 -9.72 -20.94
N LYS A 140 2.90 -10.28 -21.98
CA LYS A 140 3.11 -9.89 -23.39
C LYS A 140 2.34 -8.63 -23.82
N GLY A 141 1.31 -8.23 -23.06
CA GLY A 141 0.41 -7.12 -23.39
C GLY A 141 1.08 -5.74 -23.36
N ASP A 142 0.30 -4.69 -23.59
CA ASP A 142 0.75 -3.31 -23.40
C ASP A 142 0.31 -2.76 -22.03
N ASP A 143 0.76 -1.56 -21.68
CA ASP A 143 0.41 -0.94 -20.41
C ASP A 143 -1.08 -0.60 -20.31
N ALA A 144 -1.77 -0.36 -21.44
CA ALA A 144 -3.21 -0.14 -21.44
C ALA A 144 -3.96 -1.40 -20.99
N PHE A 145 -3.60 -2.56 -21.56
CA PHE A 145 -4.11 -3.85 -21.13
C PHE A 145 -3.81 -4.08 -19.65
N ARG A 146 -2.55 -3.97 -19.23
CA ARG A 146 -2.14 -4.20 -17.83
C ARG A 146 -2.89 -3.30 -16.86
N ASN A 147 -2.97 -2.01 -17.16
CA ASN A 147 -3.66 -1.05 -16.32
C ASN A 147 -5.16 -1.30 -16.24
N SER A 148 -5.76 -1.81 -17.31
CA SER A 148 -7.18 -2.13 -17.34
C SER A 148 -7.55 -3.39 -16.57
N ARG A 149 -6.58 -4.25 -16.23
CA ARG A 149 -6.79 -5.59 -15.68
C ARG A 149 -6.19 -5.81 -14.30
N LEU A 150 -5.07 -5.18 -13.96
CA LEU A 150 -4.39 -5.43 -12.69
C LEU A 150 -5.29 -5.02 -11.52
N LYS A 151 -5.59 -5.97 -10.64
CA LYS A 151 -6.55 -5.84 -9.56
C LYS A 151 -5.90 -6.18 -8.22
N LEU A 152 -6.32 -5.48 -7.18
CA LEU A 152 -5.94 -5.70 -5.79
C LEU A 152 -7.19 -5.87 -4.94
N ILE A 153 -7.13 -6.82 -4.02
CA ILE A 153 -8.07 -6.98 -2.92
C ILE A 153 -7.28 -6.71 -1.63
N ALA A 154 -7.72 -5.76 -0.83
CA ALA A 154 -7.14 -5.45 0.47
C ALA A 154 -8.15 -5.72 1.59
N ASN A 155 -7.74 -6.49 2.61
CA ASN A 155 -8.55 -6.76 3.79
C ASN A 155 -7.81 -6.27 5.05
N ILE A 156 -8.47 -5.46 5.87
CA ILE A 156 -7.95 -5.02 7.17
C ILE A 156 -8.34 -6.05 8.25
N VAL A 157 -7.51 -7.07 8.40
CA VAL A 157 -7.69 -8.20 9.33
C VAL A 157 -7.76 -7.70 10.77
N LYS A 158 -6.80 -6.86 11.17
CA LYS A 158 -6.73 -6.22 12.48
C LYS A 158 -6.49 -4.73 12.28
N GLY A 159 -7.23 -3.90 13.00
CA GLY A 159 -7.00 -2.47 12.96
C GLY A 159 -8.13 -1.64 13.56
N PRO A 160 -7.89 -0.35 13.82
CA PRO A 160 -8.93 0.56 14.27
C PRO A 160 -10.07 0.65 13.26
N TRP A 161 -11.29 0.81 13.77
CA TRP A 161 -12.51 0.90 12.94
C TRP A 161 -12.44 2.03 11.91
N ILE A 162 -11.75 3.13 12.23
CA ILE A 162 -11.58 4.28 11.32
C ILE A 162 -10.78 3.91 10.07
N VAL A 163 -9.74 3.09 10.21
CA VAL A 163 -8.94 2.61 9.07
C VAL A 163 -9.78 1.66 8.23
N ARG A 164 -10.50 0.73 8.87
CA ARG A 164 -11.43 -0.18 8.17
C ARG A 164 -12.49 0.59 7.37
N LYS A 165 -13.04 1.65 7.96
CA LYS A 165 -14.06 2.47 7.31
C LYS A 165 -13.50 3.27 6.13
N ALA A 166 -12.29 3.82 6.25
CA ALA A 166 -11.63 4.56 5.19
C ALA A 166 -11.21 3.66 4.01
N VAL A 167 -10.75 2.44 4.28
CA VAL A 167 -10.41 1.44 3.26
C VAL A 167 -11.68 0.89 2.59
N GLY A 168 -12.78 0.79 3.34
CA GLY A 168 -14.04 0.24 2.89
C GLY A 168 -14.18 -1.24 3.21
N GLU A 169 -15.42 -1.73 3.21
CA GLU A 169 -15.76 -3.11 3.61
C GLU A 169 -15.26 -4.17 2.61
N GLN A 170 -15.09 -3.80 1.34
CA GLN A 170 -14.47 -4.61 0.30
C GLN A 170 -13.54 -3.73 -0.54
N ALA A 171 -12.31 -3.52 -0.07
CA ALA A 171 -11.33 -2.71 -0.81
C ALA A 171 -10.79 -3.49 -2.02
N ILE A 172 -11.57 -3.46 -3.10
CA ILE A 172 -11.23 -4.06 -4.38
C ILE A 172 -11.02 -2.92 -5.37
N CYS A 173 -9.87 -2.90 -6.02
CA CYS A 173 -9.52 -1.84 -6.96
C CYS A 173 -8.86 -2.45 -8.21
N ILE A 174 -9.21 -1.94 -9.39
CA ILE A 174 -8.37 -2.10 -10.58
C ILE A 174 -7.25 -1.07 -10.47
N ILE A 175 -6.12 -1.49 -9.88
CA ILE A 175 -5.04 -0.60 -9.44
C ILE A 175 -4.56 0.29 -10.58
N GLY A 176 -4.34 -0.28 -11.76
CA GLY A 176 -3.77 0.46 -12.88
C GLY A 176 -4.69 1.53 -13.48
N ARG A 177 -5.99 1.54 -13.11
CA ARG A 177 -6.91 2.65 -13.42
C ARG A 177 -6.90 3.73 -12.34
N ALA A 178 -6.63 3.34 -11.09
CA ALA A 178 -6.70 4.24 -9.94
C ALA A 178 -5.36 4.90 -9.61
N LEU A 179 -4.24 4.24 -9.96
CA LEU A 179 -2.88 4.62 -9.62
C LEU A 179 -1.96 4.52 -10.84
N SER A 180 -0.92 5.35 -10.85
CA SER A 180 0.18 5.21 -11.80
C SER A 180 0.97 3.93 -11.48
N CYS A 181 1.01 3.02 -12.44
CA CYS A 181 1.77 1.78 -12.35
C CYS A 181 2.88 1.80 -13.41
N LYS A 182 4.11 1.43 -13.02
CA LYS A 182 5.21 1.21 -13.94
C LYS A 182 5.56 -0.28 -13.97
N TYR A 183 5.54 -0.85 -15.17
CA TYR A 183 5.81 -2.27 -15.39
C TYR A 183 7.24 -2.45 -15.89
N CYS A 184 8.02 -3.24 -15.17
CA CYS A 184 9.38 -3.63 -15.56
C CYS A 184 9.41 -5.13 -15.79
N ILE A 185 9.38 -5.54 -17.06
CA ILE A 185 9.35 -6.95 -17.46
C ILE A 185 10.66 -7.32 -18.13
N SER A 186 11.16 -8.50 -17.81
CA SER A 186 12.33 -9.14 -18.40
C SER A 186 12.06 -10.64 -18.57
N GLU A 187 13.07 -11.40 -19.00
CA GLU A 187 12.94 -12.84 -19.28
C GLU A 187 12.56 -13.65 -18.03
N ASN A 188 13.09 -13.28 -16.86
CA ASN A 188 12.91 -14.02 -15.62
C ASN A 188 12.23 -13.21 -14.50
N PHE A 189 11.69 -12.01 -14.81
CA PHE A 189 10.90 -11.29 -13.82
C PHE A 189 9.87 -10.31 -14.39
N CYS A 190 8.86 -10.02 -13.57
CA CYS A 190 7.94 -8.91 -13.71
C CYS A 190 7.93 -8.11 -12.41
N GLU A 191 8.14 -6.80 -12.49
CA GLU A 191 7.97 -5.89 -11.37
C GLU A 191 6.90 -4.86 -11.71
N VAL A 192 6.01 -4.60 -10.75
CA VAL A 192 5.01 -3.53 -10.82
C VAL A 192 5.27 -2.54 -9.69
N ASP A 193 5.79 -1.37 -10.06
CA ASP A 193 5.89 -0.21 -9.18
C ASP A 193 4.53 0.49 -9.13
N ILE A 194 3.90 0.53 -7.95
CA ILE A 194 2.58 1.11 -7.72
C ILE A 194 2.75 2.39 -6.90
N ASP A 195 2.57 3.54 -7.55
CA ASP A 195 2.70 4.85 -6.92
C ASP A 195 1.39 5.27 -6.25
N ILE A 196 1.27 5.01 -4.94
CA ILE A 196 0.09 5.41 -4.16
C ILE A 196 -0.08 6.94 -4.16
N GLY A 197 1.02 7.68 -4.24
CA GLY A 197 1.02 9.14 -4.27
C GLY A 197 0.43 9.76 -5.53
N SER A 198 0.17 8.97 -6.57
CA SER A 198 -0.47 9.46 -7.79
C SER A 198 -1.98 9.71 -7.61
N SER A 199 -2.58 9.27 -6.50
CA SER A 199 -4.01 9.50 -6.19
C SER A 199 -4.15 10.18 -4.83
N MET A 200 -4.83 11.33 -4.81
CA MET A 200 -5.12 12.04 -3.55
C MET A 200 -5.93 11.17 -2.58
N VAL A 201 -6.87 10.38 -3.11
CA VAL A 201 -7.72 9.52 -2.29
C VAL A 201 -6.90 8.37 -1.70
N ALA A 202 -6.14 7.66 -2.52
CA ALA A 202 -5.32 6.54 -2.04
C ALA A 202 -4.23 7.02 -1.07
N SER A 203 -3.60 8.16 -1.37
CA SER A 203 -2.63 8.81 -0.50
C SER A 203 -3.23 9.15 0.88
N ALA A 204 -4.43 9.72 0.93
CA ALA A 204 -5.11 10.04 2.19
C ALA A 204 -5.44 8.78 3.01
N ILE A 205 -5.93 7.72 2.36
CA ILE A 205 -6.23 6.43 3.02
C ILE A 205 -4.95 5.81 3.59
N VAL A 206 -3.89 5.77 2.79
CA VAL A 206 -2.60 5.22 3.22
C VAL A 206 -1.97 6.06 4.32
N HIS A 207 -2.07 7.39 4.27
CA HIS A 207 -1.56 8.26 5.33
C HIS A 207 -2.26 7.99 6.67
N LEU A 208 -3.59 7.86 6.64
CA LEU A 208 -4.37 7.45 7.82
C LEU A 208 -3.94 6.07 8.32
N ALA A 209 -3.85 5.07 7.43
CA ALA A 209 -3.45 3.72 7.81
C ALA A 209 -2.02 3.69 8.38
N PHE A 210 -1.10 4.47 7.80
CA PHE A 210 0.29 4.55 8.24
C PHE A 210 0.40 5.03 9.70
N GLY A 211 -0.48 5.94 10.14
CA GLY A 211 -0.56 6.35 11.55
C GLY A 211 -0.87 5.23 12.53
N TYR A 212 -1.41 4.10 12.05
CA TYR A 212 -1.74 2.93 12.85
C TYR A 212 -0.93 1.69 12.48
N ILE A 213 0.09 1.81 11.61
CA ILE A 213 0.76 0.67 10.97
C ILE A 213 1.33 -0.37 11.96
N THR A 214 1.75 0.07 13.15
CA THR A 214 2.23 -0.78 14.25
C THR A 214 1.14 -1.59 14.95
N THR A 215 -0.12 -1.39 14.61
CA THR A 215 -1.29 -2.11 15.14
C THR A 215 -2.19 -2.70 14.05
N LEU A 216 -1.83 -2.49 12.78
CA LEU A 216 -2.58 -2.95 11.61
C LEU A 216 -2.09 -4.32 11.16
N THR A 217 -3.03 -5.19 10.82
CA THR A 217 -2.78 -6.40 10.02
C THR A 217 -3.55 -6.28 8.72
N VAL A 218 -2.85 -6.36 7.60
CA VAL A 218 -3.42 -6.18 6.27
C VAL A 218 -3.09 -7.37 5.40
N ASP A 219 -4.12 -7.91 4.76
CA ASP A 219 -4.03 -8.91 3.70
C ASP A 219 -4.17 -8.22 2.35
N LEU A 220 -3.21 -8.43 1.46
CA LEU A 220 -3.23 -7.94 0.09
C LEU A 220 -3.16 -9.12 -0.87
N ALA A 221 -4.12 -9.23 -1.79
CA ALA A 221 -4.09 -10.21 -2.87
C ALA A 221 -4.12 -9.54 -4.23
N PHE A 222 -3.21 -9.96 -5.10
CA PHE A 222 -3.07 -9.47 -6.46
C PHE A 222 -3.69 -10.46 -7.43
N LEU A 223 -4.38 -9.97 -8.45
CA LEU A 223 -4.97 -10.78 -9.50
C LEU A 223 -5.11 -9.99 -10.79
N ILE A 224 -5.32 -10.71 -11.89
CA ILE A 224 -5.67 -10.12 -13.18
C ILE A 224 -7.18 -10.29 -13.32
N GLU A 225 -7.92 -9.20 -13.45
CA GLU A 225 -9.38 -9.23 -13.56
C GLU A 225 -9.80 -10.01 -14.81
N SER A 226 -10.66 -11.03 -14.67
CA SER A 226 -11.26 -11.76 -15.80
C SER A 226 -12.45 -10.98 -16.36
N GLN A 227 -12.54 -10.80 -17.68
CA GLN A 227 -13.57 -10.02 -18.38
C GLN A 227 -14.35 -10.84 -19.41
N THR A 228 -13.87 -12.03 -19.77
CA THR A 228 -14.57 -12.98 -20.67
C THR A 228 -14.89 -14.28 -19.96
N GLU A 229 -15.81 -15.07 -20.51
CA GLU A 229 -16.19 -16.38 -19.94
C GLU A 229 -15.00 -17.37 -19.93
N SER A 230 -14.15 -17.33 -20.95
CA SER A 230 -12.96 -18.19 -21.04
C SER A 230 -11.88 -17.87 -20.01
N GLU A 231 -11.96 -16.70 -19.37
CA GLU A 231 -11.03 -16.27 -18.32
C GLU A 231 -11.55 -16.59 -16.91
N LEU A 232 -12.77 -17.14 -16.79
CA LEU A 232 -13.38 -17.47 -15.50
C LEU A 232 -13.17 -18.95 -15.12
N PRO A 233 -13.13 -19.28 -13.81
CA PRO A 233 -13.16 -18.36 -12.67
C PRO A 233 -11.89 -17.50 -12.55
N GLU A 234 -12.00 -16.32 -11.92
CA GLU A 234 -10.84 -15.49 -11.59
C GLU A 234 -9.90 -16.27 -10.66
N GLN A 235 -8.59 -16.16 -10.87
CA GLN A 235 -7.56 -16.79 -10.03
C GLN A 235 -6.65 -15.73 -9.41
N LEU A 236 -6.23 -15.96 -8.17
CA LEU A 236 -5.31 -15.08 -7.46
C LEU A 236 -3.88 -15.31 -7.99
N LEU A 237 -3.17 -14.23 -8.35
CA LEU A 237 -1.74 -14.33 -8.66
C LEU A 237 -0.96 -14.72 -7.41
N GLY A 238 -1.20 -14.02 -6.31
CA GLY A 238 -0.54 -14.26 -5.03
C GLY A 238 -1.06 -13.31 -3.97
N ALA A 239 -0.78 -13.61 -2.70
CA ALA A 239 -1.13 -12.75 -1.59
C ALA A 239 -0.03 -12.64 -0.54
N VAL A 240 -0.08 -11.54 0.20
CA VAL A 240 0.79 -11.27 1.33
C VAL A 240 -0.03 -10.68 2.48
N ARG A 241 0.23 -11.17 3.69
CA ARG A 241 -0.17 -10.53 4.95
C ARG A 241 1.06 -9.80 5.45
N PHE A 242 0.90 -8.57 5.91
CA PHE A 242 1.87 -7.94 6.80
C PHE A 242 1.15 -7.41 8.03
N SER A 243 1.85 -7.36 9.15
CA SER A 243 1.24 -7.01 10.42
C SER A 243 2.19 -6.23 11.31
N GLU A 244 1.65 -5.18 11.93
CA GLU A 244 2.31 -4.40 12.97
C GLU A 244 3.69 -3.91 12.52
N LEU A 245 3.83 -3.49 11.25
CA LEU A 245 5.13 -3.07 10.73
C LEU A 245 5.63 -1.85 11.50
N ASN A 246 6.85 -1.93 12.00
CA ASN A 246 7.51 -0.80 12.64
C ASN A 246 8.20 0.08 11.57
N PRO A 247 7.85 1.37 11.42
CA PRO A 247 8.53 2.28 10.52
C PRO A 247 10.04 2.37 10.77
N ASP A 248 10.48 2.25 12.03
CA ASP A 248 11.88 2.34 12.42
C ASP A 248 12.69 1.09 12.07
N SER A 249 12.02 -0.05 11.85
CA SER A 249 12.67 -1.29 11.40
C SER A 249 12.78 -1.39 9.88
N ALA A 250 12.29 -0.40 9.14
CA ALA A 250 12.39 -0.37 7.68
C ALA A 250 13.86 -0.34 7.25
N GLN A 251 14.21 -1.18 6.28
CA GLN A 251 15.57 -1.19 5.75
C GLN A 251 15.84 0.13 5.03
N VAL A 252 16.84 0.87 5.51
CA VAL A 252 17.25 2.12 4.89
C VAL A 252 18.08 1.82 3.65
N ILE A 253 17.60 2.25 2.48
CA ILE A 253 18.38 2.18 1.24
C ILE A 253 18.78 3.60 0.86
N GLU A 254 20.07 3.90 0.99
CA GLU A 254 20.67 5.08 0.40
C GLU A 254 20.80 4.88 -1.10
N LEU A 255 20.03 5.65 -1.87
CA LEU A 255 20.18 5.69 -3.32
C LEU A 255 21.41 6.56 -3.63
N SER A 256 22.51 5.92 -4.04
CA SER A 256 23.67 6.63 -4.56
C SER A 256 23.25 7.40 -5.81
N SER A 257 23.25 8.74 -5.70
CA SER A 257 23.11 9.61 -6.86
C SER A 257 24.24 9.25 -7.83
N GLY A 258 23.92 8.65 -8.97
CA GLY A 258 24.91 8.29 -9.98
C GLY A 258 25.66 9.55 -10.41
N GLY A 259 26.98 9.57 -10.16
CA GLY A 259 27.84 10.68 -10.53
C GLY A 259 27.98 10.78 -12.04
N SER A 260 27.44 11.85 -12.63
CA SER A 260 28.06 12.50 -13.78
C SER A 260 28.95 13.62 -13.26
N THR A 261 30.26 13.37 -13.29
CA THR A 261 31.30 14.34 -12.97
C THR A 261 31.35 15.40 -14.07
N GLU A 262 30.68 16.52 -13.89
CA GLU A 262 31.15 17.80 -14.43
C GLU A 262 31.00 18.89 -13.37
N ASN A 263 32.16 19.35 -12.90
CA ASN A 263 32.32 20.51 -12.04
C ASN A 263 31.76 21.76 -12.73
N LEU A 264 30.72 22.36 -12.16
CA LEU A 264 30.61 23.81 -12.11
C LEU A 264 30.15 24.22 -10.71
N GLN A 265 31.05 24.92 -10.02
CA GLN A 265 30.75 25.68 -8.82
C GLN A 265 29.56 26.61 -9.06
N ALA A 266 28.50 26.42 -8.28
CA ALA A 266 27.58 27.50 -7.97
C ALA A 266 27.20 27.41 -6.50
N SER A 267 27.89 28.24 -5.73
CA SER A 267 27.64 28.52 -4.33
C SER A 267 26.38 29.36 -4.13
N LEU A 268 25.58 28.96 -3.13
CA LEU A 268 24.65 29.74 -2.28
C LEU A 268 23.23 30.04 -2.83
N PRO A 269 22.22 30.34 -1.95
CA PRO A 269 22.15 30.19 -0.48
C PRO A 269 20.87 29.52 0.06
N THR A 270 20.98 29.00 1.27
CA THR A 270 19.96 28.53 2.24
C THR A 270 19.00 29.63 2.75
N ARG A 271 18.41 30.45 1.87
CA ARG A 271 17.46 31.51 2.27
C ARG A 271 16.24 31.59 1.36
N LEU A 272 15.33 30.61 1.47
CA LEU A 272 13.95 30.76 0.97
C LEU A 272 12.90 29.89 1.70
N TRP A 273 13.20 29.41 2.92
CA TRP A 273 12.22 28.72 3.80
C TRP A 273 12.08 29.34 5.21
N LYS A 274 12.18 30.67 5.31
CA LYS A 274 11.79 31.41 6.52
C LYS A 274 10.70 32.47 6.29
N SER A 275 9.81 32.24 5.34
CA SER A 275 8.61 33.06 5.21
C SER A 275 7.43 32.18 4.82
N LEU A 276 6.59 31.88 5.81
CA LEU A 276 5.20 31.39 5.78
C LEU A 276 5.01 30.42 6.97
N GLY A 277 4.79 30.99 8.17
CA GLY A 277 4.28 30.20 9.30
C GLY A 277 4.65 30.64 10.72
N GLN A 278 5.47 31.66 10.94
CA GLN A 278 5.55 32.35 12.25
C GLN A 278 4.46 33.43 12.34
N GLY A 279 3.20 32.99 12.33
CA GLY A 279 2.09 33.91 12.13
C GLY A 279 0.81 33.53 12.85
N PHE A 280 0.85 32.98 14.06
CA PHE A 280 -0.28 33.01 15.01
C PHE A 280 0.25 32.84 16.45
N SER A 281 0.89 33.87 17.00
CA SER A 281 1.19 33.94 18.44
C SER A 281 1.18 35.38 18.96
N ASN A 282 0.27 36.22 18.44
CA ASN A 282 0.06 37.60 18.91
C ASN A 282 -1.33 38.10 18.49
N LEU A 283 -2.39 37.42 18.88
CA LEU A 283 -3.77 37.94 18.78
C LEU A 283 -4.66 37.09 19.69
N LEU A 284 -4.59 37.36 20.98
CA LEU A 284 -5.68 37.22 21.96
C LEU A 284 -5.17 37.72 23.33
N HIS A 285 -5.24 39.04 23.52
CA HIS A 285 -5.49 39.78 24.76
C HIS A 285 -4.79 41.14 24.74
N GLN A 286 -5.55 42.17 24.35
CA GLN A 286 -5.35 43.52 24.86
C GLN A 286 -6.72 44.18 25.03
N GLY A 287 -7.23 44.12 26.25
CA GLY A 287 -8.22 45.03 26.80
C GLY A 287 -7.71 45.44 28.18
N ALA A 288 -7.39 46.72 28.35
CA ALA A 288 -6.72 47.27 29.52
C ALA A 288 -7.70 47.59 30.68
N GLN A 289 -7.21 47.28 31.89
CA GLN A 289 -7.42 47.84 33.24
C GLN A 289 -8.62 48.76 33.60
N GLU A 290 -9.27 48.49 34.74
CA GLU A 290 -9.08 49.27 35.99
C GLU A 290 -9.72 48.65 37.27
N SER A 291 -8.93 48.63 38.35
CA SER A 291 -9.23 48.80 39.79
C SER A 291 -10.11 47.81 40.61
N GLY A 292 -9.51 47.30 41.70
CA GLY A 292 -10.14 47.26 43.04
C GLY A 292 -10.41 45.87 43.68
N PRO A 293 -10.17 45.65 45.00
CA PRO A 293 -9.83 44.34 45.56
C PRO A 293 -10.91 43.70 46.49
N VAL A 294 -10.68 42.43 46.88
CA VAL A 294 -10.89 41.79 48.22
C VAL A 294 -11.44 40.33 48.14
N SER A 295 -10.56 39.43 48.61
CA SER A 295 -10.71 38.26 49.51
C SER A 295 -11.74 37.12 49.36
N THR A 296 -11.20 35.94 49.72
CA THR A 296 -11.76 34.76 50.44
C THR A 296 -12.36 33.55 49.69
N SER A 297 -11.59 32.45 49.76
CA SER A 297 -11.93 31.15 50.40
C SER A 297 -12.36 29.93 49.57
N THR A 298 -11.66 28.82 49.89
CA THR A 298 -12.05 27.39 50.04
C THR A 298 -12.32 26.46 48.84
N HIS A 299 -11.44 25.45 48.71
CA HIS A 299 -11.61 24.00 48.41
C HIS A 299 -12.80 23.47 47.57
N VAL A 300 -12.54 22.55 46.61
CA VAL A 300 -12.81 21.08 46.65
C VAL A 300 -12.29 20.40 45.35
N ASN A 301 -11.86 19.14 45.48
CA ASN A 301 -11.34 18.18 44.49
C ASN A 301 -12.17 17.98 43.20
N GLY A 302 -11.48 17.61 42.11
CA GLY A 302 -12.07 16.97 40.93
C GLY A 302 -11.01 16.43 39.97
N ILE A 303 -10.96 15.10 39.82
CA ILE A 303 -10.19 14.37 38.81
C ILE A 303 -10.78 14.69 37.42
N ALA A 304 -9.95 14.99 36.43
CA ALA A 304 -10.37 15.10 35.03
C ALA A 304 -9.34 14.50 34.06
N SER A 305 -9.91 13.67 33.20
CA SER A 305 -9.34 12.85 32.13
C SER A 305 -9.01 13.63 30.86
N GLN A 306 -8.10 13.04 30.07
CA GLN A 306 -7.94 13.07 28.60
C GLN A 306 -8.83 14.03 27.80
N ASP A 307 -8.21 15.00 27.13
CA ASP A 307 -8.82 15.82 26.07
C ASP A 307 -7.76 16.33 25.06
N GLU A 308 -6.94 15.42 24.51
CA GLU A 308 -6.04 15.76 23.38
C GLU A 308 -6.45 15.11 22.04
N SER A 309 -7.39 14.17 21.99
CA SER A 309 -7.75 13.48 20.73
C SER A 309 -8.89 14.12 19.92
N ASP A 310 -9.73 14.98 20.52
CA ASP A 310 -10.87 15.59 19.81
C ASP A 310 -10.45 16.75 18.88
N GLY A 311 -9.34 17.41 19.19
CA GLY A 311 -8.78 18.51 18.40
C GLY A 311 -8.24 18.07 17.04
N ASP A 312 -7.50 16.95 17.01
CA ASP A 312 -6.94 16.40 15.76
C ASP A 312 -8.03 15.78 14.87
N LEU A 313 -9.07 15.18 15.46
CA LEU A 313 -10.23 14.66 14.75
C LEU A 313 -10.99 15.76 13.98
N LYS A 314 -11.24 16.90 14.62
CA LYS A 314 -11.90 18.05 13.97
C LYS A 314 -11.02 18.67 12.88
N LYS A 315 -9.70 18.70 13.08
CA LYS A 315 -8.75 19.26 12.12
C LYS A 315 -8.65 18.42 10.85
N CYS A 316 -8.56 17.10 10.97
CA CYS A 316 -8.61 16.20 9.80
C CYS A 316 -9.94 16.33 9.05
N TYR A 317 -11.07 16.40 9.78
CA TYR A 317 -12.39 16.59 9.16
C TYR A 317 -12.50 17.94 8.43
N TYR A 318 -11.87 19.00 8.97
CA TYR A 318 -11.90 20.33 8.38
C TYR A 318 -10.95 20.47 7.17
N GLU A 319 -9.79 19.80 7.20
CA GLU A 319 -8.83 19.78 6.09
C GLU A 319 -9.35 18.96 4.91
N ILE A 320 -10.00 17.80 5.15
CA ILE A 320 -10.62 16.99 4.09
C ILE A 320 -11.73 17.75 3.35
N ASN A 321 -12.48 18.60 4.07
CA ASN A 321 -13.61 19.33 3.50
C ASN A 321 -13.23 20.68 2.84
N ASN A 322 -11.99 21.17 2.98
CA ASN A 322 -11.56 22.48 2.45
C ASN A 322 -10.50 22.41 1.34
N ILE A 323 -10.25 21.23 0.75
CA ILE A 323 -9.38 21.11 -0.43
C ILE A 323 -10.14 21.62 -1.66
N THR A 324 -9.81 22.82 -2.11
CA THR A 324 -10.32 23.37 -3.37
C THR A 324 -9.71 22.60 -4.56
N PRO A 325 -10.52 22.03 -5.47
CA PRO A 325 -9.99 21.36 -6.66
C PRO A 325 -9.35 22.37 -7.61
N THR A 326 -8.25 21.97 -8.25
CA THR A 326 -7.68 22.67 -9.41
C THR A 326 -8.69 22.68 -10.58
N PRO A 327 -8.63 23.67 -11.51
CA PRO A 327 -9.77 24.03 -12.35
C PRO A 327 -10.13 23.04 -13.48
N ALA A 328 -9.63 21.80 -13.46
CA ALA A 328 -9.98 20.78 -14.43
C ALA A 328 -11.14 19.86 -13.99
N PHE A 329 -11.56 19.90 -12.71
CA PHE A 329 -12.70 19.12 -12.20
C PHE A 329 -13.45 19.87 -11.08
N ALA A 330 -14.10 20.98 -11.44
CA ALA A 330 -15.09 21.59 -10.55
C ALA A 330 -16.42 20.82 -10.63
N PRO A 331 -16.98 20.29 -9.52
CA PRO A 331 -18.27 19.62 -9.53
C PRO A 331 -19.41 20.64 -9.73
N SER A 332 -20.51 20.21 -10.36
CA SER A 332 -21.75 20.98 -10.39
C SER A 332 -22.30 21.17 -8.96
N PRO A 333 -23.02 22.28 -8.67
CA PRO A 333 -23.43 22.60 -7.32
C PRO A 333 -24.37 21.52 -6.76
N GLY A 334 -24.03 20.93 -5.61
CA GLY A 334 -24.89 20.01 -4.87
C GLY A 334 -24.36 18.58 -4.65
N ARG A 335 -23.15 18.24 -5.12
CA ARG A 335 -22.54 16.92 -4.86
C ARG A 335 -21.59 16.92 -3.67
N THR A 336 -21.72 15.95 -2.78
CA THR A 336 -20.80 15.76 -1.64
C THR A 336 -19.58 14.92 -2.07
N LEU A 337 -18.43 15.06 -1.39
CA LEU A 337 -17.23 14.22 -1.65
C LEU A 337 -17.49 12.71 -1.50
N LEU A 338 -18.54 12.32 -0.78
CA LEU A 338 -19.01 10.94 -0.68
C LEU A 338 -19.55 10.40 -2.03
N GLU A 339 -20.11 11.27 -2.87
CA GLU A 339 -20.54 10.91 -4.23
C GLU A 339 -19.36 10.78 -5.20
N VAL A 340 -18.27 11.53 -4.98
CA VAL A 340 -16.99 11.33 -5.70
C VAL A 340 -16.36 9.98 -5.33
N TYR A 341 -16.54 9.55 -4.08
CA TYR A 341 -16.16 8.22 -3.59
C TYR A 341 -16.88 7.09 -4.36
N CYS A 342 -18.15 7.28 -4.73
CA CYS A 342 -18.95 6.30 -5.48
C CYS A 342 -18.65 6.28 -6.99
N THR A 343 -18.09 7.35 -7.56
CA THR A 343 -17.71 7.38 -8.98
C THR A 343 -16.33 6.78 -9.25
N CYS A 344 -15.40 6.82 -8.29
CA CYS A 344 -14.08 6.19 -8.43
C CYS A 344 -14.10 4.66 -8.23
N PHE A 345 -15.06 4.15 -7.46
CA PHE A 345 -15.31 2.72 -7.28
C PHE A 345 -16.72 2.45 -7.73
N SER A 346 -16.92 1.85 -8.92
CA SER A 346 -18.23 1.67 -9.56
C SER A 346 -19.29 1.01 -8.66
N PHE A 347 -19.96 1.81 -7.83
CA PHE A 347 -21.11 1.43 -7.01
C PHE A 347 -22.36 2.13 -7.56
N PRO A 348 -23.50 1.45 -7.66
CA PRO A 348 -24.77 2.13 -7.93
C PRO A 348 -25.13 3.04 -6.75
N PRO A 349 -25.79 4.19 -6.99
CA PRO A 349 -26.19 5.10 -5.93
C PRO A 349 -27.16 4.39 -4.97
N ILE A 350 -26.80 4.33 -3.69
CA ILE A 350 -27.72 3.96 -2.63
C ILE A 350 -28.72 5.10 -2.50
N ALA A 351 -29.99 4.84 -2.83
CA ALA A 351 -31.08 5.75 -2.54
C ALA A 351 -31.17 5.92 -1.02
N LEU A 352 -30.88 7.13 -0.53
CA LEU A 352 -31.21 7.53 0.83
C LEU A 352 -32.73 7.67 0.93
N ALA A 353 -33.36 6.82 1.74
CA ALA A 353 -34.71 7.00 2.26
C ALA A 353 -34.62 7.59 3.68
#